data_AF-A0A7R9BDQ6-F1
#
_entry.id   AF-A0A7R9BDQ6-F1
#
_cell.length_a   1.000
_cell.length_b   1.000
_cell.length_c   1.000
_cell.angle_alpha   90.00
_cell.angle_beta   90.00
_cell.angle_gamma   90.00
#
_symmetry.space_group_name_H-M   'P 1'
#
loop_
_entity.id
_entity.type
_entity.pdbx_description
1 polymer ?
#
loop_
_entity_poly.entity_id
_entity_poly.type
_entity_poly.pdbx_seq_one_letter_code
_entity_poly.pdbx_strand_id
1 'polypeptide(L)'
;IFSCVIGGSLTKIAYYSTVSHRRVSYETEKEDGSSHSADEDHRVYEVSEGARLHFIKFETKYIEGCLDFVRGNLVGSREKMAGKVIKATGGGAYKYTKLLQEKLGLS
;
A
#
# COMPACT_ATOMS: atom_id res chain seq x y z
N ILE A 1 -7.06 -3.02 -2.53
CA ILE A 1 -7.15 -3.90 -3.73
C ILE A 1 -5.79 -4.57 -3.90
N PHE A 2 -5.74 -5.89 -4.08
CA PHE A 2 -4.52 -6.66 -4.31
C PHE A 2 -4.75 -7.62 -5.48
N SER A 3 -3.84 -7.62 -6.45
CA SER A 3 -3.87 -8.53 -7.60
C SER A 3 -2.47 -9.00 -7.95
N CYS A 4 -2.35 -10.24 -8.45
CA CYS A 4 -1.07 -10.78 -8.88
C CYS A 4 -1.16 -11.52 -10.23
N VAL A 5 -0.05 -11.49 -10.96
CA VAL A 5 0.18 -12.27 -12.17
C VAL A 5 1.34 -13.21 -11.89
N ILE A 6 1.08 -14.52 -11.86
CA ILE A 6 2.08 -15.52 -11.53
C ILE A 6 2.45 -16.28 -12.80
N GLY A 7 3.58 -15.90 -13.41
CA GLY A 7 4.16 -16.57 -14.56
C GLY A 7 5.13 -17.69 -14.16
N GLY A 8 5.70 -18.38 -15.15
CA GLY A 8 6.69 -19.44 -14.90
C GLY A 8 7.92 -18.95 -14.15
N SER A 9 8.55 -17.87 -14.65
CA SER A 9 9.79 -17.33 -14.07
C SER A 9 9.59 -16.06 -13.27
N LEU A 10 8.54 -15.29 -13.57
CA LEU A 10 8.32 -13.97 -12.99
C LEU A 10 6.91 -13.84 -12.44
N THR A 11 6.83 -13.30 -11.23
CA THR A 11 5.58 -12.90 -10.59
C THR A 11 5.52 -11.39 -10.50
N LYS A 12 4.32 -10.83 -10.72
CA LYS A 12 4.03 -9.41 -10.58
C LYS A 12 2.89 -9.22 -9.59
N ILE A 13 2.99 -8.21 -8.75
CA ILE A 13 1.94 -7.83 -7.79
C ILE A 13 1.59 -6.36 -8.02
N ALA A 14 0.31 -6.05 -8.02
CA ALA A 14 -0.19 -4.69 -7.91
C ALA A 14 -1.08 -4.57 -6.66
N TYR A 15 -0.82 -3.55 -5.84
CA TYR A 15 -1.63 -3.29 -4.65
C TYR A 15 -1.88 -1.80 -4.44
N TYR A 16 -3.05 -1.50 -3.89
CA TYR A 16 -3.50 -0.15 -3.58
C TYR A 16 -3.31 0.15 -2.10
N SER A 17 -2.80 1.34 -1.78
CA SER A 17 -2.73 1.89 -0.42
C SER A 17 -3.16 3.36 -0.38
N THR A 18 -3.74 3.79 0.72
CA THR A 18 -3.94 5.21 1.02
C THR A 18 -2.68 5.77 1.69
N VAL A 19 -2.23 6.94 1.27
CA VAL A 19 -1.06 7.62 1.82
C VAL A 19 -1.46 9.02 2.30
N SER A 20 -1.26 9.30 3.58
CA SER A 20 -1.46 10.63 4.15
C SER A 20 -0.29 11.54 3.82
N HIS A 21 -0.57 12.70 3.23
CA HIS A 21 0.40 13.75 2.97
C HIS A 21 0.10 14.93 3.89
N ARG A 22 1.11 15.38 4.63
CA ARG A 22 1.04 16.58 5.48
C ARG A 22 1.82 17.69 4.79
N ARG A 23 1.15 18.78 4.43
CA ARG A 23 1.76 19.97 3.83
C ARG A 23 1.58 21.16 4.76
N VAL A 24 2.58 22.03 4.84
CA VAL A 24 2.43 23.32 5.51
C VAL A 24 1.61 24.21 4.59
N SER A 25 0.53 24.77 5.12
CA SER A 25 -0.25 25.80 4.43
C SER A 25 0.43 27.13 4.70
N TYR A 26 0.90 27.78 3.63
CA TYR A 26 1.36 29.16 3.69
C TYR A 26 0.19 29.98 3.17
N GLU A 27 -0.53 30.66 4.06
CA GLU A 27 -1.44 31.70 3.60
C GLU A 27 -0.59 32.75 2.86
N THR A 28 -0.84 32.95 1.57
CA THR A 28 -0.26 34.08 0.85
C THR A 28 -0.77 35.33 1.56
N GLU A 29 0.09 35.93 2.38
CA GLU A 29 -0.14 37.22 3.01
C GLU A 29 -0.57 38.19 1.91
N LYS A 30 -1.83 38.62 1.95
CA LYS A 30 -2.24 39.82 1.24
C LYS A 30 -1.43 40.97 1.86
N GLU A 31 -0.76 41.73 1.00
CA GLU A 31 -0.08 42.96 1.35
C GLU A 31 -0.99 43.80 2.25
N ASP A 32 -0.64 43.95 3.52
CA ASP A 32 -0.94 45.15 4.31
C ASP A 32 0.03 45.19 5.49
N GLY A 33 1.03 46.07 5.35
CA GLY A 33 2.13 46.20 6.28
C GLY A 33 1.67 46.66 7.66
N SER A 34 1.67 45.74 8.64
CA SER A 34 1.81 46.10 10.04
C SER A 34 2.56 45.01 10.80
N SER A 35 3.71 45.42 11.33
CA SER A 35 4.63 44.63 12.13
C SER A 35 4.04 44.32 13.52
N HIS A 36 3.85 43.05 13.87
CA HIS A 36 3.67 42.66 15.27
C HIS A 36 4.27 41.27 15.58
N SER A 37 5.20 41.32 16.55
CA SER A 37 5.60 40.31 17.56
C SER A 37 5.76 38.84 17.17
N ALA A 38 6.99 38.35 17.40
CA ALA A 38 7.34 36.94 17.54
C ALA A 38 6.47 36.27 18.62
N ASP A 39 5.51 35.46 18.19
CA ASP A 39 4.78 34.50 19.01
C ASP A 39 4.62 33.20 18.22
N GLU A 40 4.53 32.09 18.95
CA GLU A 40 4.79 30.69 18.59
C GLU A 40 4.52 30.23 17.15
N ASP A 41 5.38 29.31 16.68
CA ASP A 41 5.39 28.53 15.43
C ASP A 41 4.02 27.91 15.06
N HIS A 42 3.02 28.73 14.73
CA HIS A 42 1.67 28.31 14.36
C HIS A 42 1.64 27.89 12.88
N ARG A 43 2.44 26.88 12.54
CA ARG A 43 2.37 26.26 11.21
C ARG A 43 1.05 25.52 11.10
N VAL A 44 0.14 26.06 10.28
CA VAL A 44 -1.08 25.34 9.90
C VAL A 44 -0.68 24.23 8.92
N TYR A 45 -1.09 23.00 9.23
CA TYR A 45 -0.80 21.85 8.37
C TYR A 45 -2.08 21.33 7.75
N GLU A 46 -2.08 21.19 6.43
CA GLU A 46 -3.11 20.50 5.69
C GLU A 46 -2.74 19.02 5.56
N VAL A 47 -3.65 18.15 6.01
CA VAL A 47 -3.55 16.71 5.82
C VAL A 47 -4.48 16.30 4.69
N SER A 48 -3.92 15.68 3.65
CA SER A 48 -4.70 15.11 2.55
C SER A 48 -4.39 13.62 2.41
N GLU A 49 -5.43 12.84 2.11
CA GLU A 49 -5.27 11.42 1.79
C GLU A 49 -5.20 11.23 0.28
N GLY A 50 -4.14 10.57 -0.18
CA GLY A 50 -3.92 10.23 -1.57
C GLY A 50 -4.04 8.74 -1.83
N ALA A 51 -4.59 8.39 -2.99
CA ALA A 51 -4.56 7.06 -3.55
C ALA A 51 -3.17 6.74 -4.12
N ARG A 52 -2.59 5.58 -3.77
CA ARG A 52 -1.34 5.09 -4.40
C ARG A 52 -1.48 3.64 -4.85
N LEU A 53 -1.11 3.40 -6.11
CA LEU A 53 -1.00 2.07 -6.69
C LEU A 53 0.49 1.70 -6.79
N HIS A 54 0.85 0.54 -6.24
CA HIS A 54 2.21 0.04 -6.21
C HIS A 54 2.36 -1.16 -7.14
N PHE A 55 3.50 -1.28 -7.80
CA PHE A 55 3.86 -2.41 -8.65
C PHE A 55 5.15 -3.06 -8.16
N ILE A 56 5.10 -4.38 -7.97
CA ILE A 56 6.24 -5.18 -7.56
C ILE A 56 6.44 -6.31 -8.57
N LYS A 57 7.70 -6.65 -8.85
CA LYS A 57 8.09 -7.79 -9.68
C LYS A 57 9.22 -8.55 -8.99
N PHE A 58 9.15 -9.88 -9.03
CA PHE A 58 10.18 -10.77 -8.49
C PHE A 58 10.20 -12.10 -9.24
N GLU A 59 11.27 -12.89 -9.07
CA GLU A 59 11.33 -14.25 -9.63
C GLU A 59 10.32 -15.16 -8.93
N THR A 60 9.54 -15.92 -9.70
CA THR A 60 8.48 -16.80 -9.17
C THR A 60 9.01 -17.83 -8.16
N LYS A 61 10.29 -18.22 -8.25
CA LYS A 61 10.91 -19.14 -7.28
C LYS A 61 10.89 -18.61 -5.83
N TYR A 62 10.76 -17.31 -5.64
CA TYR A 62 10.67 -16.66 -4.33
C TYR A 62 9.24 -16.35 -3.87
N ILE A 63 8.22 -16.91 -4.53
CA ILE A 63 6.81 -16.63 -4.21
C ILE A 63 6.46 -16.91 -2.76
N GLU A 64 6.97 -17.98 -2.18
CA GLU A 64 6.65 -18.33 -0.80
C GLU A 64 7.17 -17.27 0.20
N GLY A 65 8.45 -16.92 0.12
CA GLY A 65 9.03 -15.89 0.98
C GLY A 65 8.38 -14.51 0.77
N CYS A 66 7.94 -14.21 -0.45
CA CYS A 66 7.17 -13.00 -0.72
C CYS A 66 5.80 -13.03 -0.02
N LEU A 67 5.09 -14.16 -0.04
CA LEU A 67 3.81 -14.29 0.66
C LEU A 67 3.97 -14.20 2.18
N ASP A 68 5.04 -14.77 2.74
CA ASP A 68 5.37 -14.60 4.16
C ASP A 68 5.64 -13.14 4.51
N PHE A 69 6.39 -12.42 3.67
CA PHE A 69 6.63 -10.99 3.84
C PHE A 69 5.31 -10.18 3.78
N VAL A 70 4.45 -10.44 2.79
CA VAL A 70 3.15 -9.76 2.64
C VAL A 70 2.27 -10.03 3.88
N ARG A 71 2.25 -11.27 4.37
CA ARG A 71 1.51 -11.65 5.57
C ARG A 71 1.98 -10.85 6.79
N GLY A 72 3.30 -10.76 7.01
CA GLY A 72 3.88 -10.09 8.17
C GLY A 72 3.73 -8.56 8.14
N ASN A 73 3.83 -7.94 6.97
CA ASN A 73 3.96 -6.48 6.86
C ASN A 73 2.70 -5.77 6.37
N LEU A 74 1.91 -6.39 5.49
CA LEU A 74 0.78 -5.72 4.83
C LEU A 74 -0.57 -6.20 5.35
N VAL A 75 -0.64 -7.44 5.82
CA VAL A 75 -1.88 -8.09 6.27
C VAL A 75 -2.11 -7.90 7.76
N GLY A 76 -1.05 -7.93 8.58
CA GLY A 76 -1.10 -7.68 10.03
C GLY A 76 -1.76 -8.82 10.84
N SER A 77 -3.00 -9.19 10.53
CA SER A 77 -3.68 -10.36 11.11
C SER A 77 -4.55 -11.09 10.08
N ARG A 78 -4.86 -12.36 10.34
CA ARG A 78 -5.77 -13.16 9.50
C ARG A 78 -7.17 -12.53 9.43
N GLU A 79 -7.66 -11.90 10.51
CA GLU A 79 -8.99 -11.28 10.52
C GLU A 79 -9.07 -10.09 9.56
N LYS A 80 -7.97 -9.33 9.38
CA LYS A 80 -7.92 -8.23 8.42
C LYS A 80 -7.96 -8.67 6.96
N MET A 81 -7.76 -9.96 6.68
CA MET A 81 -7.90 -10.56 5.36
C MET A 81 -9.17 -11.40 5.20
N ALA A 82 -9.91 -11.65 6.29
CA ALA A 82 -11.20 -12.31 6.20
C ALA A 82 -12.14 -11.49 5.30
N GLY A 83 -12.73 -12.16 4.31
CA GLY A 83 -13.59 -11.52 3.31
C GLY A 83 -12.87 -10.70 2.23
N LYS A 84 -11.53 -10.60 2.25
CA LYS A 84 -10.78 -9.96 1.16
C LYS A 84 -10.56 -10.94 0.02
N VAL A 85 -10.81 -10.47 -1.20
CA VAL A 85 -10.59 -11.23 -2.43
C VAL A 85 -9.26 -10.82 -3.06
N ILE A 86 -8.43 -11.82 -3.38
CA ILE A 86 -7.23 -11.65 -4.19
C ILE A 86 -7.50 -12.18 -5.60
N LYS A 87 -7.25 -11.34 -6.59
CA LYS A 87 -7.33 -11.74 -8.00
C LYS A 87 -5.94 -12.19 -8.48
N ALA A 88 -5.81 -13.46 -8.83
CA ALA A 88 -4.58 -14.03 -9.38
C ALA A 88 -4.81 -14.49 -10.83
N THR A 89 -3.84 -14.29 -11.71
CA THR A 89 -3.87 -14.77 -13.11
C THR A 89 -2.50 -15.31 -13.55
N GLY A 90 -2.45 -15.91 -14.75
CA GLY A 90 -1.29 -16.64 -15.28
C GLY A 90 -1.28 -18.11 -14.88
N GLY A 91 -0.46 -18.93 -15.55
CA GLY A 91 -0.41 -20.38 -15.30
C GLY A 91 -0.01 -20.75 -13.86
N GLY A 92 0.73 -19.88 -13.18
CA GLY A 92 1.07 -20.05 -11.78
C GLY A 92 -0.10 -19.82 -10.82
N ALA A 93 -1.13 -19.07 -11.20
CA ALA A 93 -2.28 -18.84 -10.32
C ALA A 93 -2.94 -20.16 -9.91
N TYR A 94 -3.12 -21.07 -10.88
CA TYR A 94 -3.61 -22.41 -10.59
C TYR A 94 -2.63 -23.20 -9.71
N LYS A 95 -1.35 -23.25 -10.09
CA LYS A 95 -0.27 -23.98 -9.38
C LYS A 95 -0.14 -23.59 -7.91
N TYR A 96 -0.25 -22.29 -7.59
CA TYR A 96 -0.01 -21.76 -6.24
C TYR A 96 -1.30 -21.44 -5.47
N THR A 97 -2.47 -21.89 -5.93
CA THR A 97 -3.78 -21.60 -5.29
C THR A 97 -3.78 -21.93 -3.80
N LYS A 98 -3.39 -23.16 -3.43
CA LYS A 98 -3.37 -23.61 -2.02
C LYS A 98 -2.42 -22.77 -1.17
N LEU A 99 -1.21 -22.52 -1.69
CA LEU A 99 -0.20 -21.71 -0.99
C LEU A 99 -0.71 -20.30 -0.71
N LEU A 100 -1.40 -19.67 -1.67
CA LEU A 100 -2.02 -18.36 -1.49
C LEU A 100 -3.10 -18.38 -0.41
N GLN A 101 -3.99 -19.38 -0.45
CA GLN A 101 -5.05 -19.54 0.55
C GLN A 101 -4.49 -19.71 1.96
N GLU A 102 -3.52 -20.61 2.13
CA GLU A 102 -2.90 -20.92 3.42
C GLU A 102 -2.10 -19.74 3.99
N LYS A 103 -1.23 -19.12 3.18
CA LYS A 103 -0.32 -18.07 3.65
C LYS A 103 -1.05 -16.75 3.91
N LEU A 104 -2.05 -16.42 3.09
CA LEU A 104 -2.78 -15.15 3.21
C LEU A 104 -4.10 -15.28 3.98
N GLY A 105 -4.50 -16.50 4.35
CA GLY A 105 -5.70 -16.76 5.15
C GLY A 105 -7.00 -16.51 4.37
N LEU A 106 -6.99 -16.77 3.06
CA LEU A 106 -8.16 -16.62 2.19
C LEU A 106 -9.04 -17.87 2.32
N SER A 107 -10.35 -17.68 2.45
CA SER A 107 -11.37 -18.75 2.45
C SER A 107 -11.96 -18.94 1.06
#